data_AF-A0AA44LQI4-F1
#
_entry.id   AF-A0AA44LQI4-F1
#
_cell.length_a   1.000
_cell.length_b   1.000
_cell.length_c   1.000
_cell.angle_alpha   90.00
_cell.angle_beta   90.00
_cell.angle_gamma   90.00
#
_symmetry.space_group_name_H-M   'P 1'
#
loop_
_entity.id
_entity.type
_entity.pdbx_description
1 polymer ?
#
loop_
_entity_poly.entity_id
_entity_poly.type
_entity_poly.pdbx_seq_one_letter_code
_entity_poly.pdbx_strand_id
1 'polypeptide(L)'
;MDVPTKTCTGYPVVQRNDAPIRAFRDDVLAILGAQPLIDVRSPEEYTGKRTHMPDYPEEGALRAGHIPTAVHIPWGKAADESGRFRSREELERLYDFINPDDQTVVYCRIGERSSHTWFVLTHLLGKADVRNYDGSWTEWGNAVRVPIVAGEEPGVVPVV
;
A
#
# COMPACT_ATOMS: atom_id res chain seq x y z
N MET A 1 15.22 21.94 -40.99
CA MET A 1 13.87 21.55 -40.57
C MET A 1 13.41 22.54 -39.52
N ASP A 2 12.27 23.18 -39.74
CA ASP A 2 11.67 24.11 -38.77
C ASP A 2 11.23 23.35 -37.52
N VAL A 3 11.69 23.80 -36.34
CA VAL A 3 11.23 23.29 -35.05
C VAL A 3 9.97 24.07 -34.66
N PRO A 4 8.83 23.41 -34.44
CA PRO A 4 7.61 24.11 -34.04
C PRO A 4 7.80 24.82 -32.70
N THR A 5 7.44 26.10 -32.65
CA THR A 5 7.41 26.87 -31.40
C THR A 5 6.20 26.47 -30.58
N LYS A 6 6.42 25.95 -29.35
CA LYS A 6 5.34 25.63 -28.41
C LYS A 6 4.79 26.93 -27.80
N THR A 7 3.56 27.30 -28.15
CA THR A 7 2.82 28.37 -27.47
C THR A 7 2.30 27.83 -26.13
N CYS A 8 2.80 28.36 -25.02
CA CYS A 8 2.30 27.99 -23.69
C CYS A 8 0.89 28.55 -23.49
N THR A 9 -0.06 27.75 -23.01
CA THR A 9 -1.48 28.13 -22.84
C THR A 9 -1.74 28.96 -21.57
N GLY A 10 -0.70 29.30 -20.80
CA GLY A 10 -0.84 30.05 -19.54
C GLY A 10 -1.43 29.23 -18.39
N TYR A 11 -1.53 27.91 -18.52
CA TYR A 11 -1.97 27.02 -17.44
C TYR A 11 -0.98 27.09 -16.27
N PRO A 12 -1.44 27.22 -15.01
CA PRO A 12 -0.53 27.29 -13.87
C PRO A 12 0.27 26.00 -13.74
N VAL A 13 1.59 26.13 -13.60
CA VAL A 13 2.44 25.02 -13.20
C VAL A 13 2.27 24.85 -11.70
N VAL A 14 1.50 23.85 -11.30
CA VAL A 14 1.41 23.45 -9.88
C VAL A 14 2.67 22.67 -9.53
N GLN A 15 3.39 23.11 -8.51
CA GLN A 15 4.53 22.36 -8.00
C GLN A 15 4.02 21.06 -7.37
N ARG A 16 4.41 19.92 -7.95
CA ARG A 16 4.04 18.59 -7.46
C ARG A 16 4.68 18.34 -6.09
N ASN A 17 3.86 17.97 -5.11
CA ASN A 17 4.30 17.55 -3.79
C ASN A 17 3.52 16.29 -3.36
N ASP A 18 4.08 15.11 -3.63
CA ASP A 18 3.45 13.83 -3.30
C ASP A 18 3.79 13.36 -1.87
N ALA A 19 4.77 13.98 -1.21
CA ALA A 19 5.27 13.54 0.10
C ALA A 19 4.19 13.32 1.17
N PRO A 20 3.09 14.12 1.23
CA PRO A 20 2.04 13.91 2.21
C PRO A 20 1.23 12.62 2.03
N ILE A 21 1.18 12.05 0.82
CA ILE A 21 0.28 10.92 0.48
C ILE A 21 1.03 9.70 -0.05
N ARG A 22 2.35 9.81 -0.26
CA ARG A 22 3.19 8.78 -0.89
C ARG A 22 4.34 8.40 0.02
N ALA A 23 4.53 7.11 0.22
CA ALA A 23 5.71 6.55 0.88
C ALA A 23 6.61 5.90 -0.16
N PHE A 24 7.93 6.03 0.01
CA PHE A 24 8.93 5.32 -0.78
C PHE A 24 9.52 4.15 0.03
N ARG A 25 10.26 3.25 -0.61
CA ARG A 25 10.85 2.06 0.03
C ARG A 25 11.62 2.40 1.31
N ASP A 26 12.42 3.46 1.29
CA ASP A 26 13.25 3.83 2.43
C ASP A 26 12.41 4.43 3.59
N ASP A 27 11.28 5.07 3.29
CA ASP A 27 10.30 5.49 4.30
C ASP A 27 9.66 4.28 4.98
N VAL A 28 9.36 3.23 4.21
CA VAL A 28 8.78 1.98 4.75
C VAL A 28 9.79 1.26 5.64
N LEU A 29 11.06 1.20 5.26
CA LEU A 29 12.12 0.65 6.11
C LEU A 29 12.23 1.39 7.45
N ALA A 30 12.07 2.71 7.44
CA ALA A 30 12.20 3.54 8.63
C ALA A 30 11.05 3.37 9.66
N ILE A 31 9.87 2.90 9.22
CA ILE A 31 8.69 2.79 10.08
C ILE A 31 8.38 1.37 10.58
N LEU A 32 9.17 0.35 10.20
CA LEU A 32 8.90 -1.05 10.59
C LEU A 32 8.85 -1.19 12.10
N GLY A 33 7.74 -1.74 12.61
CA GLY A 33 7.46 -1.87 14.05
C GLY A 33 7.10 -0.58 14.80
N ALA A 34 7.14 0.58 14.12
CA ALA A 34 6.81 1.88 14.72
C ALA A 34 5.45 2.44 14.26
N GLN A 35 5.01 2.11 13.05
CA GLN A 35 3.74 2.57 12.49
C GLN A 35 2.94 1.40 11.88
N PRO A 36 1.60 1.51 11.79
CA PRO A 36 0.80 0.51 11.12
C PRO A 36 1.18 0.37 9.64
N LEU A 37 1.42 -0.87 9.21
CA LEU A 37 1.68 -1.23 7.82
C LEU A 37 0.63 -2.24 7.38
N ILE A 38 -0.10 -1.96 6.31
CA ILE A 38 -1.23 -2.78 5.86
C ILE A 38 -0.96 -3.35 4.48
N ASP A 39 -0.91 -4.69 4.40
CA ASP A 39 -0.91 -5.43 3.15
C ASP A 39 -2.35 -5.71 2.71
N VAL A 40 -2.74 -5.19 1.55
CA VAL A 40 -4.12 -5.32 1.05
C VAL A 40 -4.30 -6.38 -0.04
N ARG A 41 -3.27 -7.21 -0.27
CA ARG A 41 -3.26 -8.28 -1.29
C ARG A 41 -4.10 -9.49 -0.88
N SER A 42 -4.13 -10.53 -1.71
CA SER A 42 -4.81 -11.79 -1.36
C SER A 42 -4.07 -12.54 -0.22
N PRO A 43 -4.74 -13.48 0.48
CA PRO A 43 -4.09 -14.32 1.49
C PRO A 43 -2.90 -15.12 0.93
N GLU A 44 -2.97 -15.58 -0.32
CA GLU A 44 -1.90 -16.33 -0.97
C GLU A 44 -0.68 -15.45 -1.28
N GLU A 45 -0.92 -14.20 -1.67
CA GLU A 45 0.14 -13.20 -1.86
C GLU A 45 0.82 -12.85 -0.52
N TYR A 46 0.04 -12.60 0.54
CA TYR A 46 0.56 -12.27 1.87
C TYR A 46 1.36 -13.41 2.50
N THR A 47 0.81 -14.64 2.46
CA THR A 47 1.48 -15.82 3.04
C THR A 47 2.72 -16.27 2.27
N GLY A 48 2.95 -15.72 1.07
CA GLY A 48 4.04 -16.10 0.18
C GLY A 48 3.80 -17.40 -0.59
N LYS A 49 2.55 -17.90 -0.63
CA LYS A 49 2.16 -19.03 -1.49
C LYS A 49 2.16 -18.64 -2.97
N ARG A 50 1.97 -17.35 -3.28
CA ARG A 50 2.02 -16.77 -4.62
C ARG A 50 2.69 -15.40 -4.60
N THR A 51 3.19 -14.96 -5.75
CA THR A 51 3.67 -13.57 -5.93
C THR A 51 2.67 -12.66 -6.65
N HIS A 52 1.53 -13.22 -7.07
CA HIS A 52 0.46 -12.52 -7.76
C HIS A 52 -0.91 -13.06 -7.31
N MET A 53 -1.97 -12.27 -7.50
CA MET A 53 -3.36 -12.71 -7.36
C MET A 53 -3.62 -14.03 -8.10
N PRO A 54 -4.53 -14.89 -7.59
CA PRO A 54 -5.08 -16.01 -8.34
C PRO A 54 -5.54 -15.56 -9.74
N ASP A 55 -5.35 -16.43 -10.74
CA ASP A 55 -5.78 -16.25 -12.14
C ASP A 55 -5.01 -15.22 -12.99
N TYR A 56 -3.94 -14.62 -12.45
CA TYR A 56 -3.01 -13.76 -13.20
C TYR A 56 -1.64 -14.43 -13.37
N PRO A 57 -0.87 -14.10 -14.44
CA PRO A 57 0.47 -14.65 -14.64
C PRO A 57 1.38 -14.41 -13.43
N GLU A 58 2.11 -15.46 -13.04
CA GLU A 58 3.06 -15.45 -11.92
C GLU A 58 4.38 -14.77 -12.34
N GLU A 59 4.29 -13.54 -12.85
CA GLU A 59 5.42 -12.72 -13.26
C GLU A 59 5.34 -11.38 -12.51
N GLY A 60 6.27 -11.14 -11.57
CA GLY A 60 6.28 -9.86 -10.85
C GLY A 60 7.35 -9.68 -9.77
N ALA A 61 7.65 -10.71 -8.98
CA ALA A 61 8.62 -10.62 -7.88
C ALA A 61 9.47 -11.88 -7.75
N LEU A 62 10.76 -11.72 -7.43
CA LEU A 62 11.72 -12.81 -7.21
C LEU A 62 11.58 -13.47 -5.82
N ARG A 63 10.85 -12.84 -4.89
CA ARG A 63 10.55 -13.37 -3.55
C ARG A 63 9.08 -13.19 -3.21
N ALA A 64 8.53 -14.18 -2.50
CA ALA A 64 7.16 -14.21 -2.00
C ALA A 64 7.14 -14.05 -0.48
N GLY A 65 6.04 -13.51 0.04
CA GLY A 65 5.85 -13.18 1.46
C GLY A 65 5.21 -11.81 1.62
N HIS A 66 5.41 -11.20 2.79
CA HIS A 66 5.00 -9.84 3.11
C HIS A 66 6.12 -9.07 3.81
N ILE A 67 5.95 -7.76 3.95
CA ILE A 67 6.88 -6.90 4.68
C ILE A 67 6.71 -7.20 6.18
N PRO A 68 7.79 -7.36 6.98
CA PRO A 68 7.67 -7.60 8.41
C PRO A 68 6.79 -6.55 9.10
N THR A 69 6.08 -6.98 10.13
CA THR A 69 5.09 -6.19 10.90
C THR A 69 3.83 -5.80 10.13
N ALA A 70 3.71 -6.13 8.84
CA ALA A 70 2.51 -5.81 8.08
C ALA A 70 1.32 -6.67 8.54
N VAL A 71 0.16 -6.03 8.75
CA VAL A 71 -1.11 -6.74 8.99
C VAL A 71 -1.84 -6.97 7.68
N HIS A 72 -2.57 -8.08 7.58
CA HIS A 72 -3.26 -8.47 6.36
C HIS A 72 -4.73 -8.04 6.36
N ILE A 73 -5.09 -7.10 5.49
CA ILE A 73 -6.49 -6.66 5.30
C ILE A 73 -6.78 -6.55 3.80
N PRO A 74 -7.28 -7.61 3.15
CA PRO A 74 -7.64 -7.58 1.73
C PRO A 74 -8.54 -6.39 1.41
N TRP A 75 -8.19 -5.63 0.37
CA TRP A 75 -8.88 -4.39 -0.02
C TRP A 75 -10.41 -4.57 -0.17
N GLY A 76 -10.84 -5.73 -0.68
CA GLY A 76 -12.25 -6.08 -0.89
C GLY A 76 -13.09 -6.17 0.39
N LYS A 77 -12.47 -6.26 1.58
CA LYS A 77 -13.21 -6.19 2.86
C LYS A 77 -13.89 -4.83 3.07
N ALA A 78 -13.41 -3.77 2.42
CA ALA A 78 -13.99 -2.43 2.52
C ALA A 78 -15.13 -2.17 1.52
N ALA A 79 -15.44 -3.11 0.63
CA ALA A 79 -16.52 -3.01 -0.34
C ALA A 79 -17.58 -4.11 -0.11
N ASP A 80 -18.81 -3.85 -0.56
CA ASP A 80 -19.89 -4.82 -0.64
C ASP A 80 -19.92 -5.54 -2.01
N GLU A 81 -20.81 -6.52 -2.17
CA GLU A 81 -20.94 -7.31 -3.40
C GLU A 81 -21.36 -6.47 -4.62
N SER A 82 -21.96 -5.30 -4.40
CA SER A 82 -22.33 -4.36 -5.47
C SER A 82 -21.18 -3.45 -5.90
N GLY A 83 -20.04 -3.53 -5.22
CA GLY A 83 -18.87 -2.67 -5.43
C GLY A 83 -18.96 -1.32 -4.73
N ARG A 84 -19.95 -1.09 -3.86
CA ARG A 84 -20.01 0.13 -3.04
C ARG A 84 -19.13 -0.02 -1.81
N PHE A 85 -18.64 1.09 -1.28
CA PHE A 85 -18.02 1.08 0.04
C PHE A 85 -19.01 0.63 1.11
N ARG A 86 -18.49 -0.13 2.09
CA ARG A 86 -19.24 -0.51 3.29
C ARG A 86 -19.62 0.69 4.16
N SER A 87 -20.52 0.46 5.11
CA SER A 87 -20.98 1.52 6.02
C SER A 87 -19.83 2.04 6.89
N ARG A 88 -19.96 3.27 7.41
CA ARG A 88 -18.96 3.85 8.32
C ARG A 88 -18.71 2.93 9.52
N GLU A 89 -19.75 2.34 10.09
CA GLU A 89 -19.65 1.46 11.26
C GLU A 89 -18.88 0.17 10.95
N GLU A 90 -19.08 -0.41 9.75
CA GLU A 90 -18.32 -1.59 9.32
C GLU A 90 -16.85 -1.25 9.09
N LEU A 91 -16.56 -0.09 8.50
CA LEU A 91 -15.20 0.37 8.24
C LEU A 91 -14.47 0.72 9.53
N GLU A 92 -15.12 1.36 10.50
CA GLU A 92 -14.53 1.60 11.83
C GLU A 92 -14.13 0.30 12.50
N ARG A 93 -15.02 -0.71 12.51
CA ARG A 93 -14.68 -2.04 13.07
C ARG A 93 -13.52 -2.71 12.35
N LEU A 94 -13.42 -2.54 11.02
CA LEU A 94 -12.36 -3.15 10.22
C LEU A 94 -10.99 -2.53 10.52
N TYR A 95 -10.94 -1.23 10.85
CA TYR A 95 -9.71 -0.46 11.03
C TYR A 95 -9.55 0.11 12.45
N ASP A 96 -10.22 -0.49 13.44
CA ASP A 96 -10.27 -0.03 14.83
C ASP A 96 -8.90 -0.01 15.53
N PHE A 97 -7.96 -0.79 15.02
CA PHE A 97 -6.58 -0.84 15.50
C PHE A 97 -5.73 0.40 15.12
N ILE A 98 -6.23 1.27 14.23
CA ILE A 98 -5.54 2.50 13.80
C ILE A 98 -5.92 3.65 14.71
N ASN A 99 -4.94 4.16 15.44
CA ASN A 99 -5.07 5.30 16.35
C ASN A 99 -4.99 6.65 15.58
N PRO A 100 -5.48 7.75 16.18
CA PRO A 100 -5.46 9.07 15.53
C PRO A 100 -4.06 9.59 15.15
N ASP A 101 -3.03 9.23 15.92
CA ASP A 101 -1.65 9.72 15.74
C ASP A 101 -0.79 8.79 14.85
N ASP A 102 -1.39 7.71 14.33
CA ASP A 102 -0.69 6.71 13.51
C ASP A 102 -0.45 7.23 12.08
N GLN A 103 0.78 7.14 11.61
CA GLN A 103 1.19 7.44 10.23
C GLN A 103 1.13 6.18 9.38
N THR A 104 -0.09 5.71 9.14
CA THR A 104 -0.35 4.41 8.49
C THR A 104 0.18 4.36 7.06
N VAL A 105 0.83 3.26 6.69
CA VAL A 105 1.24 2.97 5.31
C VAL A 105 0.46 1.77 4.76
N VAL A 106 -0.04 1.91 3.54
CA VAL A 106 -0.74 0.84 2.81
C VAL A 106 0.04 0.43 1.56
N TYR A 107 0.06 -0.86 1.22
CA TYR A 107 0.70 -1.35 0.01
C TYR A 107 0.00 -2.57 -0.60
N CYS A 108 0.24 -2.82 -1.89
CA CYS A 108 -0.25 -4.00 -2.59
C CYS A 108 0.83 -4.57 -3.52
N ARG A 109 0.53 -4.73 -4.82
CA ARG A 109 1.50 -5.14 -5.85
C ARG A 109 2.10 -3.95 -6.59
N ILE A 110 1.27 -3.03 -7.10
CA ILE A 110 1.68 -1.84 -7.89
C ILE A 110 0.96 -0.55 -7.46
N GLY A 111 0.50 -0.46 -6.20
CA GLY A 111 -0.17 0.73 -5.65
C GLY A 111 -1.66 0.88 -5.96
N GLU A 112 -2.25 0.02 -6.81
CA GLU A 112 -3.61 0.12 -7.31
C GLU A 112 -4.67 -0.24 -6.25
N ARG A 113 -4.55 -1.43 -5.64
CA ARG A 113 -5.45 -1.89 -4.57
C ARG A 113 -5.23 -1.12 -3.27
N SER A 114 -3.99 -0.72 -2.99
CA SER A 114 -3.68 0.08 -1.80
C SER A 114 -4.19 1.52 -1.92
N SER A 115 -4.29 2.09 -3.13
CA SER A 115 -4.94 3.40 -3.32
C SER A 115 -6.42 3.39 -2.92
N HIS A 116 -7.12 2.27 -3.12
CA HIS A 116 -8.50 2.09 -2.68
C HIS A 116 -8.59 2.12 -1.15
N THR A 117 -7.74 1.36 -0.45
CA THR A 117 -7.69 1.39 1.02
C THR A 117 -7.23 2.74 1.55
N TRP A 118 -6.26 3.40 0.90
CA TRP A 118 -5.84 4.76 1.22
C TRP A 118 -7.03 5.74 1.18
N PHE A 119 -7.89 5.64 0.15
CA PHE A 119 -9.10 6.47 0.04
C PHE A 119 -10.08 6.20 1.19
N VAL A 120 -10.30 4.92 1.54
CA VAL A 120 -11.17 4.53 2.66
C VAL A 120 -10.68 5.15 3.97
N LEU A 121 -9.40 5.00 4.29
CA LEU A 121 -8.82 5.52 5.54
C LEU A 121 -8.85 7.06 5.56
N THR A 122 -8.43 7.70 4.48
CA THR A 122 -8.28 9.16 4.41
C THR A 122 -9.63 9.87 4.35
N HIS A 123 -10.56 9.42 3.51
CA HIS A 123 -11.76 10.19 3.19
C HIS A 123 -13.04 9.66 3.84
N LEU A 124 -13.15 8.36 4.09
CA LEU A 124 -14.35 7.78 4.72
C LEU A 124 -14.21 7.73 6.25
N LEU A 125 -13.00 7.44 6.73
CA LEU A 125 -12.70 7.39 8.17
C LEU A 125 -12.04 8.67 8.70
N GLY A 126 -11.41 9.47 7.85
CA GLY A 126 -10.77 10.73 8.26
C GLY A 126 -9.44 10.51 9.00
N LYS A 127 -8.75 9.40 8.76
CA LYS A 127 -7.41 9.15 9.32
C LYS A 127 -6.41 10.11 8.66
N ALA A 128 -5.61 10.79 9.47
CA ALA A 128 -4.55 11.68 8.99
C ALA A 128 -3.31 10.88 8.59
N ASP A 129 -2.40 11.52 7.83
CA ASP A 129 -1.06 11.03 7.52
C ASP A 129 -0.95 9.61 6.93
N VAL A 130 -2.01 9.15 6.27
CA VAL A 130 -2.02 7.88 5.55
C VAL A 130 -1.27 8.03 4.24
N ARG A 131 -0.26 7.18 4.02
CA ARG A 131 0.54 7.18 2.78
C ARG A 131 0.40 5.87 2.00
N ASN A 132 0.34 5.97 0.68
CA ASN A 132 0.39 4.82 -0.21
C ASN A 132 1.84 4.53 -0.61
N TYR A 133 2.33 3.33 -0.32
CA TYR A 133 3.61 2.85 -0.85
C TYR A 133 3.39 2.21 -2.23
N ASP A 134 3.54 3.01 -3.28
CA ASP A 134 3.19 2.61 -4.65
C ASP A 134 4.19 1.64 -5.28
N GLY A 135 5.46 1.68 -4.88
CA GLY A 135 6.45 0.68 -5.29
C GLY A 135 6.03 -0.74 -4.90
N SER A 136 5.36 -0.85 -3.75
CA SER A 136 4.60 -2.03 -3.34
C SER A 136 5.42 -3.34 -3.44
N TRP A 137 4.78 -4.49 -3.62
CA TRP A 137 5.47 -5.78 -3.69
C TRP A 137 6.35 -5.93 -4.93
N THR A 138 6.06 -5.25 -6.05
CA THR A 138 6.95 -5.33 -7.23
C THR A 138 8.31 -4.70 -6.98
N GLU A 139 8.39 -3.65 -6.16
CA GLU A 139 9.68 -3.10 -5.72
C GLU A 139 10.28 -3.97 -4.61
N TRP A 140 9.53 -4.22 -3.53
CA TRP A 140 10.05 -4.88 -2.34
C TRP A 140 10.50 -6.32 -2.61
N GLY A 141 9.67 -7.11 -3.29
CA GLY A 141 9.96 -8.51 -3.60
C GLY A 141 11.09 -8.75 -4.61
N ASN A 142 11.62 -7.68 -5.23
CA ASN A 142 12.78 -7.72 -6.12
C ASN A 142 14.01 -7.00 -5.56
N ALA A 143 13.87 -6.28 -4.45
CA ALA A 143 14.98 -5.55 -3.84
C ALA A 143 15.96 -6.51 -3.16
N VAL A 144 17.25 -6.25 -3.35
CA VAL A 144 18.32 -7.04 -2.73
C VAL A 144 18.39 -6.71 -1.24
N ARG A 145 18.36 -7.74 -0.39
CA ARG A 145 18.61 -7.66 1.06
C ARG A 145 17.60 -6.80 1.85
N VAL A 146 16.36 -6.67 1.37
CA VAL A 146 15.25 -6.18 2.20
C VAL A 146 14.66 -7.32 3.03
N PRO A 147 14.11 -7.05 4.23
CA PRO A 147 13.55 -8.11 5.06
C PRO A 147 12.18 -8.57 4.54
N ILE A 148 11.95 -9.88 4.59
CA ILE A 148 10.72 -10.54 4.14
C ILE A 148 10.34 -11.61 5.16
N VAL A 149 9.05 -11.72 5.46
CA VAL A 149 8.44 -12.78 6.26
C VAL A 149 7.40 -13.52 5.42
N ALA A 150 7.13 -14.78 5.75
CA ALA A 150 6.14 -15.63 5.08
C ALA A 150 5.27 -16.31 6.13
N GLY A 151 4.12 -16.84 5.70
CA GLY A 151 3.10 -17.38 6.60
C GLY A 151 2.06 -16.34 7.03
N GLU A 152 1.26 -16.69 8.03
CA GLU A 152 0.07 -15.90 8.44
C GLU A 152 0.41 -14.83 9.48
N GLU A 153 1.51 -14.99 10.21
CA GLU A 153 1.92 -14.07 11.26
C GLU A 153 2.62 -12.83 10.68
N PRO A 154 2.32 -11.60 11.15
CA PRO A 154 2.99 -10.37 10.71
C PRO A 154 4.52 -10.38 10.86
N GLY A 155 5.04 -11.21 11.78
CA GLY A 155 6.44 -11.24 12.14
C GLY A 155 6.91 -9.99 12.90
N VAL A 156 8.21 -9.94 13.17
CA VAL A 156 8.85 -8.85 13.91
C VAL A 156 9.94 -8.19 13.07
N VAL A 157 10.35 -6.98 13.48
CA VAL A 157 11.49 -6.30 12.87
C VAL A 157 12.75 -7.16 13.05
N PRO A 158 13.46 -7.52 11.97
CA PRO A 158 14.66 -8.34 12.10
C PRO A 158 15.74 -7.58 12.87
N VAL A 159 16.42 -8.30 13.77
CA VAL A 159 17.61 -7.80 14.45
C VAL A 159 18.75 -7.79 13.42
N VAL A 160 19.34 -6.61 13.20
CA VAL A 160 20.49 -6.41 12.30
C VAL A 160 21.77 -6.92 12.96
#